data_AF-A0A3S5AP97-F1
#
_entry.id   AF-A0A3S5AP97-F1
#
_cell.length_a   1.000
_cell.length_b   1.000
_cell.length_c   1.000
_cell.angle_alpha   90.00
_cell.angle_beta   90.00
_cell.angle_gamma   90.00
#
_symmetry.space_group_name_H-M   'P 1'
#
loop_
_entity.id
_entity.type
_entity.pdbx_description
1 polymer ?
#
loop_
_entity_poly.entity_id
_entity_poly.type
_entity_poly.pdbx_seq_one_letter_code
_entity_poly.pdbx_strand_id
1 'polypeptide(L)' 'MDGVMFIMGKFKQDLCGLQGQADFCLYLTSLITEADFHAGYWLTGTLQRGCKRRNQWDLTHYAMVRRRGY' A
#
# COMPACT_ATOMS: atom_id res chain seq x y z
N MET A 1 -8.61 17.39 -6.94
CA MET A 1 -8.76 16.65 -5.66
C MET A 1 -7.88 15.43 -5.77
N ASP A 2 -6.83 15.36 -4.97
CA ASP A 2 -5.94 14.20 -4.94
C ASP A 2 -6.63 13.04 -4.22
N GLY A 3 -6.68 11.90 -4.89
CA GLY A 3 -7.30 10.68 -4.39
C GLY A 3 -6.29 9.83 -3.65
N VAL A 4 -6.66 9.40 -2.44
CA VAL A 4 -5.88 8.47 -1.65
C VAL A 4 -6.69 7.19 -1.43
N MET A 5 -6.03 6.05 -1.57
CA MET A 5 -6.61 4.72 -1.38
C MET A 5 -5.82 3.96 -0.32
N PHE A 6 -6.55 3.35 0.61
CA PHE A 6 -6.01 2.45 1.61
C PHE A 6 -6.64 1.07 1.43
N ILE A 7 -5.81 0.04 1.30
CA ILE A 7 -6.25 -1.35 1.25
C ILE A 7 -5.57 -2.08 2.40
N MET A 8 -6.36 -2.45 3.41
CA MET A 8 -5.90 -3.26 4.52
C MET A 8 -6.38 -4.69 4.33
N GLY A 9 -5.50 -5.66 4.54
CA GLY A 9 -5.82 -7.05 4.30
C GLY A 9 -5.18 -7.99 5.32
N LYS A 10 -5.70 -9.22 5.31
CA LYS A 10 -5.22 -10.32 6.16
C LYS A 10 -5.06 -11.60 5.35
N PHE A 11 -4.14 -12.45 5.76
CA PHE A 11 -3.93 -13.77 5.16
C PHE A 11 -4.89 -14.78 5.78
N LYS A 12 -5.46 -15.66 4.96
CA LYS A 12 -6.51 -16.63 5.38
C LYS A 12 -6.09 -17.54 6.53
N GLN A 13 -4.80 -17.84 6.65
CA GLN A 13 -4.26 -18.77 7.64
C GLN A 13 -3.86 -18.09 8.96
N ASP A 14 -3.93 -16.76 9.03
CA ASP A 14 -3.51 -16.03 10.21
C ASP A 14 -4.67 -15.87 11.21
N LEU A 15 -4.73 -16.81 12.16
CA LEU A 15 -5.70 -16.79 13.26
C LEU A 15 -5.54 -15.57 14.18
N CYS A 16 -4.34 -14.98 14.30
CA CYS A 16 -4.12 -13.74 15.04
C CYS A 16 -4.68 -12.51 14.30
N GLY A 17 -4.81 -12.57 12.97
CA GLY A 17 -5.48 -11.54 12.17
C GLY A 17 -6.99 -11.41 12.43
N LEU A 18 -7.58 -12.32 13.22
CA LEU A 18 -8.97 -12.22 13.70
C LEU A 18 -9.13 -11.22 14.86
N GLN A 19 -8.05 -10.83 15.56
CA GLN A 19 -8.09 -9.87 16.66
C GLN A 19 -8.05 -8.40 16.21
N GLY A 20 -8.47 -8.11 14.97
CA GLY A 20 -8.55 -6.74 14.44
C GLY A 20 -7.22 -6.15 13.95
N GLN A 21 -6.14 -6.94 13.88
CA GLN A 21 -4.85 -6.51 13.34
C GLN A 21 -4.68 -6.99 11.90
N ALA A 22 -4.70 -6.06 10.94
CA ALA A 22 -4.42 -6.38 9.54
C ALA A 22 -2.94 -6.77 9.35
N ASP A 23 -2.70 -7.73 8.46
CA ASP A 23 -1.35 -8.24 8.17
C ASP A 23 -0.58 -7.30 7.27
N PHE A 24 -1.28 -6.56 6.41
CA PHE A 24 -0.69 -5.57 5.54
C PHE A 24 -1.63 -4.37 5.32
N CYS A 25 -1.00 -3.25 4.98
CA CYS A 25 -1.64 -2.02 4.55
C CYS A 25 -0.96 -1.56 3.26
N LEU A 26 -1.72 -1.44 2.19
CA LEU A 26 -1.30 -0.83 0.94
C LEU A 26 -1.87 0.58 0.87
N TYR A 27 -0.98 1.56 0.84
CA TYR A 27 -1.27 2.96 0.60
C TYR A 27 -1.00 3.29 -0.86
N LEU A 28 -1.94 3.94 -1.53
CA LEU A 28 -1.77 4.47 -2.89
C LEU A 28 -2.32 5.89 -2.95
N THR A 29 -1.65 6.75 -3.70
CA THR A 29 -2.04 8.15 -3.89
C THR A 29 -1.91 8.55 -5.35
N SER A 30 -2.83 9.42 -5.81
CA SER A 30 -2.71 10.12 -7.09
C SER A 30 -1.81 11.35 -7.02
N LEU A 31 -1.32 11.70 -5.83
CA LEU A 31 -0.28 12.72 -5.65
C LEU A 31 1.06 12.14 -6.05
N ILE A 32 1.33 12.12 -7.35
CA ILE A 32 2.55 11.59 -7.94
C ILE A 32 3.50 12.72 -8.30
N THR A 33 4.81 12.45 -8.27
CA THR A 33 5.81 13.44 -8.70
C THR A 33 5.87 13.55 -10.23
N GLU A 34 6.49 14.61 -10.75
CA GLU A 34 6.74 14.71 -12.21
C GLU A 34 7.55 13.52 -12.73
N ALA A 35 8.54 13.04 -11.96
CA ALA A 35 9.32 11.87 -12.31
C ALA A 35 8.47 10.60 -12.43
N ASP A 36 7.53 10.39 -11.49
CA ASP A 36 6.60 9.25 -11.53
C ASP A 36 5.64 9.34 -12.71
N PHE A 37 5.19 10.56 -13.04
CA PHE A 37 4.35 10.81 -14.20
C PHE A 37 5.08 10.51 -15.52
N HIS A 38 6.34 10.94 -15.64
CA HIS A 38 7.20 10.64 -16.79
C HIS A 38 7.55 9.15 -16.89
N ALA A 39 7.68 8.46 -15.76
CA ALA A 39 7.84 7.00 -15.71
C ALA A 39 6.54 6.24 -16.07
N GLY A 40 5.42 6.95 -16.23
CA GLY A 40 4.15 6.37 -16.66
C GLY A 40 3.35 5.73 -15.55
N TYR A 41 3.38 6.28 -14.34
CA TYR A 41 2.53 5.84 -13.23
C TYR A 41 1.28 6.73 -13.07
N TRP A 42 0.14 6.13 -12.71
CA TRP A 42 -1.09 6.81 -12.28
C TRP A 42 -1.13 7.00 -10.76
N LEU A 43 -0.65 6.00 -10.02
CA LEU A 43 -0.65 6.00 -8.57
C LEU A 43 0.70 5.52 -8.09
N THR A 44 1.17 6.11 -7.00
CA THR A 44 2.35 5.65 -6.27
C THR A 44 1.99 5.46 -4.81
N GLY A 45 2.83 4.73 -4.08
CA GLY A 45 2.57 4.46 -2.69
C GLY A 45 3.44 3.37 -2.11
N THR A 46 2.97 2.76 -1.02
CA THR A 46 3.77 1.88 -0.18
C THR A 46 2.96 0.69 0.31
N LEU A 47 3.62 -0.46 0.40
CA LEU A 47 3.12 -1.65 1.04
C LEU A 47 3.82 -1.84 2.39
N GLN A 48 3.02 -1.83 3.45
CA GLN A 48 3.47 -1.99 4.82
C GLN A 48 2.96 -3.32 5.38
N ARG A 49 3.79 -3.98 6.19
CA ARG A 49 3.41 -5.17 6.96
C ARG A 49 3.10 -4.76 8.39
N GLY A 50 2.01 -5.30 8.95
CA GLY A 50 1.67 -5.12 10.35
C GLY A 50 2.57 -5.96 11.26
N CYS A 51 3.28 -5.34 12.18
CA CYS A 51 4.03 -6.01 13.23
C CYS A 51 3.16 -6.18 14.48
N LYS A 52 2.52 -7.34 14.61
CA LYS A 52 1.55 -7.65 15.68
C LYS A 52 2.08 -7.51 17.10
N ARG A 53 3.38 -7.72 17.30
CA ARG A 53 4.04 -7.61 18.60
C ARG A 53 4.26 -6.17 19.05
N ARG A 54 4.42 -5.24 18.11
CA ARG A 54 4.79 -3.83 18.39
C ARG A 54 3.71 -2.84 17.98
N ASN A 55 2.61 -3.31 17.37
CA ASN A 55 1.55 -2.49 16.81
C ASN A 55 2.09 -1.39 15.88
N GLN A 56 3.07 -1.74 15.04
CA GLN A 56 3.76 -0.84 14.12
C GLN A 56 3.64 -1.36 12.69
N TRP A 57 3.75 -0.44 11.73
CA TRP A 57 3.76 -0.73 10.31
C TRP A 57 5.19 -0.69 9.78
N ASP A 58 5.68 -1.83 9.30
CA ASP A 58 7.00 -1.93 8.70
C ASP A 58 6.89 -1.73 7.19
N LEU A 59 7.56 -0.73 6.63
CA LEU A 59 7.63 -0.55 5.18
C LEU A 59 8.36 -1.74 4.54
N THR A 60 7.72 -2.36 3.55
CA THR A 60 8.31 -3.51 2.85
C THR A 60 8.62 -3.21 1.39
N HIS A 61 7.70 -2.55 0.69
CA HIS A 61 7.83 -2.29 -0.75
C HIS A 61 7.25 -0.92 -1.09
N TYR A 62 7.74 -0.36 -2.18
CA TYR A 62 7.04 0.69 -2.90
C TYR A 62 6.07 0.06 -3.91
N ALA A 63 4.92 0.69 -4.11
CA ALA A 63 3.88 0.23 -5.00
C ALA A 63 3.57 1.31 -6.04
N MET A 64 3.55 0.92 -7.32
CA MET A 64 3.27 1.83 -8.43
C MET A 64 2.28 1.19 -9.39
N VAL A 65 1.28 1.96 -9.82
CA VAL A 65 0.29 1.53 -10.80
C VAL A 65 0.58 2.21 -12.12
N ARG A 66 0.91 1.44 -13.15
CA ARG A 66 1.24 1.96 -14.49
C ARG A 66 -0.01 2.37 -15.27
N ARG A 67 0.17 3.37 -16.14
CA ARG A 67 -0.84 3.75 -17.14
C ARG A 67 -0.87 2.73 -18.27
N ARG A 68 -2.06 2.25 -18.65
CA ARG A 68 -2.22 1.43 -19.86
C ARG A 68 -1.86 2.27 -21.09
N GLY A 69 -0.96 1.76 -21.94
CA GLY A 69 -0.51 2.44 -23.16
C GLY A 69 0.85 3.13 -23.08
N TYR A 70 1.67 2.80 -22.08
CA TYR A 70 3.05 3.26 -21.90
C TYR A 70 4.00 2.08 -21.66
#